data_AF-A0A246KI20-F1
#
_entry.id   AF-A0A246KI20-F1
#
_cell.length_a   1.000
_cell.length_b   1.000
_cell.length_c   1.000
_cell.angle_alpha   90.00
_cell.angle_beta   90.00
_cell.angle_gamma   90.00
#
_symmetry.space_group_name_H-M   'P 1'
#
loop_
_entity.id
_entity.type
_entity.pdbx_description
1 polymer ?
#
loop_
_entity_poly.entity_id
_entity_poly.type
_entity_poly.pdbx_seq_one_letter_code
_entity_poly.pdbx_strand_id
1 'polypeptide(L)' 'MEPMTRPQAIIDFCLAPLALDGSTEAEREVRRRLEHVLKTFEAKAVRPLSVDFSTMPSQVINEAAHGYE' A
#
# COMPACT_ATOMS: atom_id res chain seq x y z
N MET A 1 11.09 -2.81 -2.09
CA MET A 1 10.57 -2.02 -0.94
C MET A 1 10.62 -2.90 0.27
N GLU A 2 11.15 -2.41 1.39
CA GLU A 2 11.01 -3.13 2.66
C GLU A 2 9.54 -3.14 3.11
N PRO A 3 9.06 -4.19 3.78
CA PRO A 3 7.70 -4.24 4.29
C PRO A 3 7.45 -3.10 5.29
N MET A 4 6.45 -2.26 4.99
CA MET A 4 6.03 -1.22 5.92
C MET A 4 5.21 -1.86 7.04
N THR A 5 5.77 -1.93 8.24
CA THR A 5 5.11 -2.53 9.41
C THR A 5 4.42 -1.51 10.32
N ARG A 6 4.73 -0.22 10.13
CA ARG A 6 4.16 0.86 10.95
C ARG A 6 2.94 1.46 10.24
N PRO A 7 1.74 1.47 10.87
CA PRO A 7 0.53 2.02 10.27
C PRO A 7 0.67 3.45 9.72
N GLN A 8 1.40 4.31 10.44
CA GLN A 8 1.65 5.69 10.01
C GLN A 8 2.45 5.75 8.72
N ALA A 9 3.49 4.93 8.57
CA ALA A 9 4.30 4.87 7.37
C ALA A 9 3.47 4.36 6.17
N ILE A 10 2.60 3.36 6.39
CA ILE A 10 1.66 2.87 5.37
C ILE A 10 0.73 4.01 4.91
N ILE A 11 0.15 4.75 5.86
CA ILE A 11 -0.72 5.89 5.57
C ILE A 11 0.03 6.97 4.79
N ASP A 12 1.25 7.33 5.22
CA ASP A 12 2.09 8.33 4.53
C ASP A 12 2.37 7.92 3.09
N PHE A 13 2.77 6.67 2.86
CA PHE A 13 3.03 6.15 1.53
C PHE A 13 1.78 6.20 0.63
N CYS A 14 0.64 5.74 1.13
CA CYS A 14 -0.60 5.71 0.36
C CYS A 14 -1.14 7.11 0.04
N LEU A 15 -0.94 8.08 0.94
CA LEU A 15 -1.45 9.44 0.76
C LEU A 15 -0.48 10.39 0.05
N ALA A 16 0.81 10.05 -0.04
CA ALA A 16 1.83 10.89 -0.68
C ALA A 16 1.46 11.39 -2.09
N PRO A 17 0.88 10.57 -3.00
CA PRO A 17 0.53 11.02 -4.35
C PRO A 17 -0.59 12.07 -4.38
N LEU A 18 -1.39 12.16 -3.32
CA LEU A 18 -2.54 13.05 -3.25
C LEU A 18 -2.19 14.48 -2.85
N ALA A 19 -0.94 14.73 -2.43
CA ALA A 19 -0.43 16.05 -2.04
C ALA A 19 -1.39 16.80 -1.08
N LEU A 20 -1.94 16.09 -0.10
CA LEU A 20 -2.91 16.64 0.86
C LEU A 20 -2.26 17.66 1.81
N ASP A 21 -3.03 18.67 2.20
CA ASP A 21 -2.63 19.63 3.24
C ASP A 21 -2.78 19.01 4.64
N GLY A 22 -1.65 18.63 5.23
CA GLY A 22 -1.55 18.05 6.58
C GLY A 22 -1.80 19.04 7.73
N SER A 23 -2.06 20.32 7.43
CA SER A 23 -2.33 21.33 8.46
C SER A 23 -3.79 21.37 8.90
N THR A 24 -4.71 20.74 8.16
CA THR A 24 -6.14 20.79 8.44
C THR A 24 -6.57 19.81 9.54
N GLU A 25 -7.58 20.18 10.33
CA GLU A 25 -8.17 19.27 11.33
C GLU A 25 -8.84 18.05 10.68
N ALA A 26 -9.44 18.24 9.51
CA ALA A 26 -10.08 17.16 8.76
C ALA A 26 -9.07 16.08 8.37
N GLU A 27 -7.89 16.48 7.88
CA GLU A 27 -6.83 15.55 7.52
C GLU A 27 -6.29 14.80 8.74
N ARG A 28 -6.05 15.51 9.85
CA ARG A 28 -5.61 14.91 11.12
C ARG A 28 -6.58 13.84 11.60
N GLU A 29 -7.88 14.14 11.56
CA GLU A 29 -8.91 13.20 12.01
C GLU A 29 -9.01 11.97 11.09
N VAL A 30 -8.93 12.17 9.77
CA VAL A 30 -8.90 11.05 8.81
C VAL A 30 -7.70 10.14 9.07
N ARG A 31 -6.51 10.71 9.29
CA ARG A 31 -5.31 9.93 9.63
C ARG A 31 -5.48 9.11 10.90
N ARG A 32 -6.04 9.69 11.98
CA ARG A 32 -6.31 8.96 13.23
C ARG A 32 -7.26 7.78 13.00
N ARG A 33 -8.32 7.98 12.21
CA ARG A 33 -9.29 6.91 11.88
C ARG A 33 -8.65 5.81 11.04
N LEU A 34 -7.85 6.17 10.03
CA LEU A 34 -7.12 5.20 9.21
C LEU A 34 -6.13 4.39 10.06
N GLU A 35 -5.40 5.06 10.95
CA GLU A 35 -4.48 4.38 11.87
C GLU A 35 -5.23 3.40 12.79
N HIS A 36 -6.39 3.80 13.31
CA HIS A 36 -7.24 2.92 14.11
C HIS A 36 -7.72 1.69 13.32
N VAL A 37 -8.15 1.87 12.06
CA VAL A 37 -8.58 0.77 11.19
C VAL A 37 -7.43 -0.20 10.93
N LEU A 38 -6.25 0.29 10.58
CA LEU A 38 -5.09 -0.55 10.30
C LEU A 38 -4.68 -1.37 11.54
N LYS A 39 -4.60 -0.73 12.72
CA LYS A 39 -4.29 -1.44 13.97
C LYS A 39 -5.36 -2.47 14.33
N THR A 40 -6.63 -2.13 14.13
CA THR A 40 -7.74 -3.05 14.41
C THR A 40 -7.73 -4.23 13.45
N PHE A 41 -7.41 -3.99 12.18
CA PHE A 41 -7.27 -5.03 11.17
C PHE A 41 -6.10 -5.95 11.49
N GLU A 42 -4.92 -5.39 11.79
CA GLU A 42 -3.73 -6.15 12.19
C GLU A 42 -4.00 -7.01 13.43
N ALA A 43 -4.63 -6.45 14.46
CA ALA A 43 -4.99 -7.19 15.68
C ALA A 43 -6.00 -8.33 15.43
N LYS A 44 -6.83 -8.22 14.38
CA LYS A 44 -7.83 -9.23 14.00
C LYS A 44 -7.35 -10.17 12.89
N ALA A 45 -6.25 -9.86 12.23
CA ALA A 45 -5.69 -10.66 11.16
C ALA A 45 -5.07 -11.93 11.75
N VAL A 46 -5.87 -12.99 11.85
CA VAL A 46 -5.45 -14.27 12.45
C VAL A 46 -4.37 -14.98 11.61
N ARG A 47 -4.14 -14.59 10.34
CA ARG A 47 -3.22 -15.28 9.42
C ARG A 47 -2.67 -14.34 8.33
N PRO A 48 -1.50 -14.65 7.74
CA PRO A 48 -1.08 -14.04 6.49
C PRO A 48 -2.15 -14.28 5.41
N LEU A 49 -2.56 -13.21 4.73
CA LEU A 49 -3.42 -13.29 3.56
C LEU A 49 -2.62 -13.93 2.42
N SER A 50 -2.93 -15.16 2.07
CA SER A 50 -2.44 -15.78 0.83
C SER A 50 -3.06 -15.02 -0.34
N VAL A 51 -2.25 -14.27 -1.07
CA VAL A 51 -2.67 -13.65 -2.33
C VAL A 51 -2.56 -14.71 -3.43
N ASP A 52 -3.67 -15.03 -4.07
CA ASP A 52 -3.69 -15.94 -5.21
C ASP A 52 -3.31 -15.18 -6.50
N PHE A 53 -2.17 -15.56 -7.08
CA PHE A 53 -1.67 -14.99 -8.33
C PHE A 53 -2.08 -15.80 -9.57
N SER A 54 -2.90 -16.84 -9.42
CA SER A 54 -3.32 -17.72 -10.53
C SER A 54 -3.99 -16.98 -11.68
N THR A 55 -4.60 -15.82 -11.41
CA THR A 55 -5.31 -14.98 -12.38
C THR A 55 -4.52 -13.74 -12.81
N MET A 56 -3.30 -13.55 -12.29
CA MET A 56 -2.50 -12.37 -12.61
C MET A 56 -1.99 -12.46 -14.05
N PRO A 57 -2.26 -11.46 -14.92
CA PRO A 57 -1.75 -11.47 -16.28
C PRO A 57 -0.22 -11.47 -16.28
N SER A 58 0.41 -12.45 -16.93
CA SER A 58 1.86 -12.48 -17.07
C SER A 58 2.31 -11.28 -17.92
N GLN A 59 3.14 -10.40 -17.36
CA GLN A 59 3.83 -9.41 -18.17
C GLN A 59 4.97 -10.12 -18.91
N VAL A 60 4.77 -10.35 -20.21
CA VAL A 60 5.84 -10.84 -21.09
C VAL A 60 6.69 -9.63 -21.45
N ILE A 61 7.93 -9.59 -20.98
CA ILE A 61 8.92 -8.64 -21.50
C ILE A 61 9.09 -8.98 -22.97
N ASN A 62 8.70 -8.07 -23.85
CA ASN A 62 8.86 -8.25 -25.29
C ASN A 62 10.36 -8.12 -25.63
N GLU A 63 11.08 -9.24 -25.59
CA GLU A 63 12.52 -9.28 -25.91
C GLU A 63 12.82 -8.76 -27.32
N ALA A 64 11.87 -8.81 -28.26
CA ALA A 64 12.05 -8.24 -29.60
C ALA A 64 12.16 -6.69 -29.61
N ALA A 65 11.77 -6.01 -28.52
CA ALA A 65 12.00 -4.58 -28.34
C ALA A 65 13.36 -4.26 -27.70
N HIS A 66 14.03 -5.26 -27.11
CA HIS A 66 15.40 -5.19 -26.62
C HIS A 66 16.30 -5.84 -27.68
N GLY A 67 16.60 -5.08 -28.75
CA GLY A 67 17.30 -5.54 -29.94
C GLY A 67 18.39 -6.57 -29.67
N TYR A 68 18.37 -7.66 -30.44
CA TYR A 68 19.40 -8.70 -30.44
C TYR A 68 20.79 -8.06 -30.62
N GLU A 69 21.71 -8.34 -29.69
CA GLU A 69 23.15 -8.15 -29.94
C GLU A 69 23.61 -8.97 -31.16
#